data_AF-A0A949A2S1-F1
#
_entry.id   AF-A0A949A2S1-F1
#
_cell.length_a   1.000
_cell.length_b   1.000
_cell.length_c   1.000
_cell.angle_alpha   90.00
_cell.angle_beta   90.00
_cell.angle_gamma   90.00
#
_symmetry.space_group_name_H-M   'P 1'
#
loop_
_entity.id
_entity.type
_entity.pdbx_description
1 polymer ?
#
loop_
_entity_poly.entity_id
_entity_poly.type
_entity_poly.pdbx_seq_one_letter_code
_entity_poly.pdbx_strand_id
1 'polypeptide(L)'
;MEVPFRRTSKTITDQAGAPSVTMIPILIPMERRIMGWRKPGDITLKVADILQPRGINFVHAAALEVEPESRRVRTGLGELSYDYLVVSTGPQLAFDEIPGLGPDKGHTDCTFTIDHAVRTGRNWQAILDNPGPVVVGSAQMVSCFGPSYELAFEMDAELSARAATAKKQNGLRHSPPSPQPGGPAVSSAPGPRSARRRNRPAQRFSP
;
A
#
# COMPACT_ATOMS: atom_id res chain seq x y z
N MET A 1 -13.30 50.76 -15.77
CA MET A 1 -12.46 50.21 -16.84
C MET A 1 -12.28 48.73 -16.51
N GLU A 2 -13.21 47.88 -16.93
CA GLU A 2 -13.14 46.44 -16.68
C GLU A 2 -12.16 45.84 -17.68
N VAL A 3 -11.05 45.31 -17.17
CA VAL A 3 -10.13 44.49 -17.95
C VAL A 3 -10.78 43.10 -18.06
N PRO A 4 -11.07 42.57 -19.25
CA PRO A 4 -11.69 41.26 -19.38
C PRO A 4 -10.68 40.20 -18.93
N PHE A 5 -10.84 39.70 -17.70
CA PHE A 5 -10.04 38.63 -17.13
C PHE A 5 -10.42 37.30 -17.83
N ARG A 6 -9.86 37.05 -19.02
CA ARG A 6 -9.90 35.73 -19.66
C ARG A 6 -9.04 34.79 -18.80
N ARG A 7 -9.66 34.08 -17.85
CA ARG A 7 -9.03 33.00 -17.07
C ARG A 7 -8.62 31.86 -18.01
N THR A 8 -7.46 31.98 -18.64
CA THR A 8 -6.79 30.83 -19.25
C THR A 8 -5.88 30.23 -18.19
N SER A 9 -6.44 29.33 -17.38
CA SER A 9 -5.63 28.53 -16.47
C SER A 9 -4.87 27.50 -17.30
N LYS A 10 -3.55 27.46 -17.14
CA LYS A 10 -2.68 26.43 -17.73
C LYS A 10 -2.25 25.49 -16.62
N THR A 11 -2.61 24.21 -16.73
CA THR A 11 -2.13 23.18 -15.80
C THR A 11 -1.02 22.40 -16.49
N ILE A 12 0.14 22.36 -15.84
CA ILE A 12 1.35 21.65 -16.27
C ILE A 12 1.54 20.48 -15.31
N THR A 13 1.97 19.32 -15.81
CA THR A 13 2.11 18.08 -15.00
C THR A 13 3.54 17.56 -15.08
N ASP A 14 4.13 17.25 -13.93
CA ASP A 14 5.54 16.88 -13.78
C ASP A 14 5.88 15.44 -14.19
N GLN A 15 4.93 14.67 -14.72
CA GLN A 15 5.16 13.27 -15.01
C GLN A 15 5.43 13.04 -16.49
N ALA A 16 6.57 12.42 -16.81
CA ALA A 16 6.91 11.91 -18.15
C ALA A 16 6.05 10.70 -18.59
N GLY A 17 4.96 10.41 -17.87
CA GLY A 17 4.03 9.29 -18.09
C GLY A 17 2.75 9.70 -18.81
N ALA A 18 1.75 8.82 -18.86
CA ALA A 18 0.47 9.05 -19.55
C ALA A 18 -0.29 10.31 -19.05
N PRO A 19 -1.16 10.95 -19.86
CA PRO A 19 -1.90 12.21 -19.54
C PRO A 19 -2.98 12.05 -18.45
N SER A 20 -2.82 11.08 -17.57
CA SER A 20 -3.72 10.73 -16.49
C SER A 20 -3.12 11.12 -15.15
N VAL A 21 -3.89 11.82 -14.33
CA VAL A 21 -3.54 12.02 -12.92
C VAL A 21 -4.10 10.84 -12.13
N THR A 22 -3.25 10.32 -11.25
CA THR A 22 -3.65 9.34 -10.24
C THR A 22 -4.28 10.11 -9.09
N MET A 23 -5.49 9.70 -8.67
CA MET A 23 -6.09 10.25 -7.47
C MET A 23 -5.34 9.71 -6.24
N ILE A 24 -4.39 10.48 -5.74
CA ILE A 24 -3.60 10.20 -4.52
C ILE A 24 -4.38 10.43 -3.19
N PRO A 25 -5.46 11.25 -3.06
CA PRO A 25 -6.00 11.58 -1.73
C PRO A 25 -6.75 10.44 -1.03
N ILE A 26 -6.78 9.25 -1.63
CA ILE A 26 -7.24 8.01 -1.01
C ILE A 26 -6.12 7.04 -1.37
N LEU A 27 -5.19 6.68 -0.46
CA LEU A 27 -4.10 5.78 -0.83
C LEU A 27 -4.60 4.35 -1.03
N ILE A 28 -5.67 3.95 -0.32
CA ILE A 28 -6.46 2.71 -0.42
C ILE A 28 -6.47 2.03 -1.81
N PRO A 29 -6.69 2.70 -2.96
CA PRO A 29 -6.74 2.04 -4.25
C PRO A 29 -5.38 1.50 -4.73
N MET A 30 -4.27 2.04 -4.24
CA MET A 30 -2.93 1.67 -4.65
C MET A 30 -2.42 0.42 -3.91
N GLU A 31 -2.67 0.29 -2.61
CA GLU A 31 -2.38 -0.95 -1.88
C GLU A 31 -3.29 -2.08 -2.37
N ARG A 32 -4.57 -1.76 -2.63
CA ARG A 32 -5.49 -2.69 -3.31
C ARG A 32 -5.04 -3.10 -4.71
N ARG A 33 -4.18 -2.34 -5.38
CA ARG A 33 -3.56 -2.75 -6.65
C ARG A 33 -2.50 -3.82 -6.44
N ILE A 34 -1.74 -3.75 -5.34
CA ILE A 34 -0.73 -4.75 -4.92
C ILE A 34 -1.42 -6.08 -4.65
N MET A 35 -2.58 -6.05 -3.99
CA MET A 35 -3.42 -7.23 -3.73
C MET A 35 -4.22 -7.71 -4.95
N GLY A 36 -4.19 -6.95 -6.07
CA GLY A 36 -4.95 -7.27 -7.28
C GLY A 36 -6.46 -6.97 -7.22
N TRP A 37 -6.93 -6.28 -6.18
CA TRP A 37 -8.35 -5.92 -5.97
C TRP A 37 -8.81 -4.71 -6.81
N ARG A 38 -7.88 -3.98 -7.45
CA ARG A 38 -8.15 -2.85 -8.34
C ARG A 38 -7.27 -2.91 -9.60
N LYS A 39 -7.79 -2.37 -10.71
CA LYS A 39 -7.05 -2.19 -11.97
C LYS A 39 -6.60 -0.74 -12.12
N PRO A 40 -5.54 -0.43 -12.91
CA PRO A 40 -5.08 0.94 -13.12
C PRO A 40 -6.19 1.90 -13.59
N GLY A 41 -7.05 1.44 -14.50
CA GLY A 41 -8.19 2.23 -14.99
C GLY A 41 -9.22 2.61 -13.92
N ASP A 42 -9.27 1.88 -12.81
CA ASP A 42 -10.20 2.18 -11.70
C ASP A 42 -9.72 3.37 -10.85
N ILE A 43 -8.43 3.76 -11.00
CA ILE A 43 -7.75 4.70 -10.10
C ILE A 43 -7.10 5.88 -10.86
N THR A 44 -7.14 5.87 -12.20
CA THR A 44 -6.61 6.93 -13.08
C THR A 44 -7.72 7.73 -13.74
N LEU A 45 -7.58 9.04 -13.77
CA LEU A 45 -8.51 9.94 -14.46
C LEU A 45 -7.81 10.64 -15.63
N LYS A 46 -8.50 10.74 -16.78
CA LYS A 46 -8.03 11.53 -17.93
C LYS A 46 -8.25 13.02 -17.64
N VAL A 47 -7.19 13.72 -17.32
CA VAL A 47 -7.27 15.11 -16.82
C VAL A 47 -7.75 16.06 -17.91
N ALA A 48 -7.26 15.89 -19.13
CA ALA A 48 -7.66 16.71 -20.27
C ALA A 48 -9.19 16.74 -20.44
N ASP A 49 -9.84 15.57 -20.40
CA ASP A 49 -11.28 15.42 -20.58
C ASP A 49 -12.10 16.12 -19.47
N ILE A 50 -11.53 16.26 -18.27
CA ILE A 50 -12.17 16.93 -17.13
C ILE A 50 -11.97 18.45 -17.18
N LEU A 51 -10.79 18.90 -17.62
CA LEU A 51 -10.38 20.31 -17.59
C LEU A 51 -10.86 21.10 -18.82
N GLN A 52 -10.83 20.48 -20.01
CA GLN A 52 -11.20 21.14 -21.27
C GLN A 52 -12.65 21.69 -21.25
N PRO A 53 -13.68 20.98 -20.77
CA PRO A 53 -15.05 21.52 -20.70
C PRO A 53 -15.19 22.73 -19.79
N ARG A 54 -14.22 22.97 -18.90
CA ARG A 54 -14.19 24.11 -17.97
C ARG A 54 -13.36 25.28 -18.50
N GLY A 55 -12.90 25.22 -19.74
CA GLY A 55 -12.07 26.26 -20.37
C GLY A 55 -10.64 26.32 -19.82
N ILE A 56 -10.16 25.25 -19.18
CA ILE A 56 -8.80 25.15 -18.66
C ILE A 56 -7.92 24.51 -19.73
N ASN A 57 -6.82 25.17 -20.09
CA ASN A 57 -5.87 24.66 -21.06
C ASN A 57 -4.91 23.68 -20.38
N PHE A 58 -5.01 22.39 -20.73
CA PHE A 58 -4.13 21.37 -20.19
C PHE A 58 -2.89 21.21 -21.07
N VAL A 59 -1.70 21.40 -20.50
CA VAL A 59 -0.42 21.18 -21.18
C VAL A 59 0.26 19.98 -20.55
N HIS A 60 0.33 18.88 -21.30
CA HIS A 60 0.98 17.67 -20.84
C HIS A 60 2.49 17.74 -21.12
N ALA A 61 3.22 18.39 -20.23
CA ALA A 61 4.67 18.50 -20.28
C ALA A 61 5.23 18.71 -18.86
N ALA A 62 6.42 18.18 -18.58
CA ALA A 62 7.12 18.46 -17.34
C ALA A 62 7.60 19.93 -17.29
N ALA A 63 7.45 20.56 -16.13
CA ALA A 63 8.04 21.87 -15.84
C ALA A 63 9.49 21.65 -15.43
N LEU A 64 10.43 22.06 -16.28
CA LEU A 64 11.86 21.84 -16.05
C LEU A 64 12.46 22.94 -15.17
N GLU A 65 11.97 24.17 -15.33
CA GLU A 65 12.52 25.33 -14.66
C GLU A 65 11.46 26.43 -14.54
N VAL A 66 11.48 27.15 -13.42
CA VAL A 66 10.64 28.31 -13.19
C VAL A 66 11.57 29.52 -13.11
N GLU A 67 11.29 30.55 -13.90
CA GLU A 67 11.98 31.84 -13.90
C GLU A 67 11.05 32.91 -13.30
N PRO A 68 11.14 33.18 -11.99
CA PRO A 68 10.23 34.12 -11.31
C PRO A 68 10.33 35.55 -11.83
N GLU A 69 11.54 36.00 -12.18
CA GLU A 69 11.85 37.37 -12.61
C GLU A 69 11.25 37.68 -13.98
N SER A 70 11.33 36.72 -14.91
CA SER A 70 10.77 36.83 -16.26
C SER A 70 9.32 36.35 -16.33
N ARG A 71 8.80 35.76 -15.24
CA ARG A 71 7.48 35.13 -15.13
C ARG A 71 7.24 34.06 -16.20
N ARG A 72 8.20 33.16 -16.33
CA ARG A 72 8.14 32.05 -17.30
C ARG A 72 8.38 30.71 -16.65
N VAL A 73 7.74 29.68 -17.20
CA VAL A 73 8.05 28.28 -16.91
C VAL A 73 8.59 27.65 -18.19
N ARG A 74 9.77 27.05 -18.09
CA ARG A 74 10.38 26.29 -19.17
C ARG A 74 9.89 24.84 -19.10
N THR A 75 9.36 24.34 -20.20
CA THR A 75 8.92 22.95 -20.33
C THR A 75 9.65 22.27 -21.49
N GLY A 76 9.54 20.95 -21.60
CA GLY A 76 10.05 20.22 -22.76
C GLY A 76 9.38 20.60 -24.10
N LEU A 77 8.23 21.27 -24.07
CA LEU A 77 7.49 21.72 -25.25
C LEU A 77 7.71 23.21 -25.58
N GLY A 78 8.46 23.93 -24.75
CA GLY A 78 8.71 25.37 -24.90
C GLY A 78 8.42 26.17 -23.63
N GLU A 79 8.41 27.49 -23.77
CA GLU A 79 8.23 28.43 -22.66
C GLU A 79 6.77 28.84 -22.49
N LEU A 80 6.34 28.98 -21.23
CA LEU A 80 5.00 29.41 -20.85
C LEU A 80 5.08 30.64 -19.93
N SER A 81 4.59 31.78 -20.40
CA SER A 81 4.46 32.99 -19.58
C SER A 81 3.26 32.90 -18.65
N TYR A 82 3.36 33.51 -17.46
CA TYR A 82 2.28 33.58 -16.47
C TYR A 82 2.20 34.95 -15.79
N ASP A 83 1.01 35.30 -15.29
CA ASP A 83 0.83 36.43 -14.35
C ASP A 83 0.89 35.94 -12.90
N TYR A 84 0.35 34.74 -12.65
CA TYR A 84 0.33 34.08 -11.36
C TYR A 84 0.71 32.60 -11.55
N LEU A 85 1.54 32.08 -10.65
CA LEU A 85 1.96 30.69 -10.65
C LEU A 85 1.51 30.00 -9.37
N VAL A 86 0.82 28.88 -9.52
CA VAL A 86 0.48 27.97 -8.40
C VAL A 86 1.31 26.71 -8.57
N VAL A 87 2.13 26.40 -7.58
CA VAL A 87 3.00 25.20 -7.59
C VAL A 87 2.30 24.07 -6.85
N SER A 88 2.03 22.97 -7.56
CA SER A 88 1.34 21.79 -7.03
C SER A 88 1.94 20.50 -7.61
N THR A 89 3.27 20.39 -7.64
CA THR A 89 4.03 19.28 -8.28
C THR A 89 3.97 17.97 -7.49
N GLY A 90 3.55 18.01 -6.23
CA GLY A 90 3.57 16.85 -5.33
C GLY A 90 4.96 16.61 -4.73
N PRO A 91 5.15 15.49 -4.00
CA PRO A 91 6.41 15.19 -3.33
C PRO A 91 7.43 14.54 -4.26
N GLN A 92 8.70 14.90 -4.10
CA GLN A 92 9.82 14.12 -4.63
C GLN A 92 10.16 12.99 -3.67
N LEU A 93 10.26 11.76 -4.17
CA LEU A 93 10.60 10.58 -3.36
C LEU A 93 12.13 10.46 -3.20
N ALA A 94 12.64 10.90 -2.05
CA ALA A 94 14.07 10.97 -1.74
C ALA A 94 14.64 9.61 -1.26
N PHE A 95 14.65 8.60 -2.13
CA PHE A 95 15.17 7.27 -1.77
C PHE A 95 16.69 7.26 -1.53
N ASP A 96 17.41 8.20 -2.12
CA ASP A 96 18.86 8.32 -2.08
C ASP A 96 19.39 8.84 -0.74
N GLU A 97 18.54 9.40 0.12
CA GLU A 97 18.92 9.84 1.47
C GLU A 97 19.27 8.67 2.40
N ILE A 98 18.78 7.46 2.12
CA ILE A 98 19.04 6.26 2.93
C ILE A 98 19.67 5.18 2.05
N PRO A 99 20.95 4.83 2.28
CA PRO A 99 21.62 3.77 1.54
C PRO A 99 20.82 2.45 1.58
N GLY A 100 20.53 1.89 0.41
CA GLY A 100 19.76 0.65 0.27
C GLY A 100 18.23 0.83 0.27
N LEU A 101 17.72 2.06 0.39
CA LEU A 101 16.29 2.36 0.24
C LEU A 101 15.91 2.56 -1.22
N GLY A 102 14.67 2.22 -1.53
CA GLY A 102 14.01 2.48 -2.80
C GLY A 102 14.03 1.29 -3.75
N PRO A 103 13.08 1.28 -4.71
CA PRO A 103 12.89 0.14 -5.59
C PRO A 103 14.06 -0.02 -6.57
N ASP A 104 14.57 1.06 -7.17
CA ASP A 104 15.48 0.92 -8.32
C ASP A 104 16.93 0.61 -7.95
N LYS A 105 17.44 1.22 -6.87
CA LYS A 105 18.85 1.10 -6.43
C LYS A 105 19.00 0.44 -5.06
N GLY A 106 17.88 0.15 -4.40
CA GLY A 106 17.85 -0.38 -3.04
C GLY A 106 17.29 -1.81 -2.97
N HIS A 107 16.87 -2.17 -1.77
CA HIS A 107 16.33 -3.49 -1.42
C HIS A 107 14.86 -3.45 -0.98
N THR A 108 14.22 -2.29 -1.07
CA THR A 108 12.87 -2.06 -0.55
C THR A 108 11.92 -1.62 -1.66
N ASP A 109 10.69 -2.08 -1.62
CA ASP A 109 9.65 -1.59 -2.51
C ASP A 109 8.99 -0.31 -1.97
N CYS A 110 8.27 0.38 -2.87
CA CYS A 110 7.55 1.62 -2.57
C CYS A 110 6.13 1.53 -3.16
N THR A 111 5.17 2.28 -2.62
CA THR A 111 3.77 2.24 -3.08
C THR A 111 3.21 3.60 -3.48
N PHE A 112 4.02 4.66 -3.47
CA PHE A 112 3.55 6.04 -3.71
C PHE A 112 3.26 6.36 -5.19
N THR A 113 3.70 5.53 -6.13
CA THR A 113 3.42 5.68 -7.56
C THR A 113 2.80 4.40 -8.11
N ILE A 114 2.05 4.49 -9.23
CA ILE A 114 1.45 3.32 -9.87
C ILE A 114 2.53 2.30 -10.25
N ASP A 115 3.63 2.76 -10.83
CA ASP A 115 4.71 1.88 -11.28
C ASP A 115 5.36 1.14 -10.12
N HIS A 116 5.60 1.84 -8.99
CA HIS A 116 6.11 1.19 -7.79
C HIS A 116 5.09 0.20 -7.23
N ALA A 117 3.80 0.54 -7.15
CA ALA A 117 2.77 -0.38 -6.68
C ALA A 117 2.64 -1.65 -7.55
N VAL A 118 2.73 -1.52 -8.87
CA VAL A 118 2.73 -2.68 -9.79
C VAL A 118 3.96 -3.56 -9.58
N ARG A 119 5.11 -2.96 -9.28
CA ARG A 119 6.33 -3.71 -8.93
C ARG A 119 6.17 -4.42 -7.58
N THR A 120 5.69 -3.72 -6.55
CA THR A 120 5.42 -4.28 -5.22
C THR A 120 4.44 -5.45 -5.30
N GLY A 121 3.40 -5.36 -6.12
CA GLY A 121 2.46 -6.47 -6.36
C GLY A 121 3.12 -7.73 -6.94
N ARG A 122 4.14 -7.58 -7.82
CA ARG A 122 4.91 -8.71 -8.34
C ARG A 122 5.75 -9.36 -7.25
N ASN A 123 6.42 -8.56 -6.43
CA ASN A 123 7.23 -9.07 -5.32
C ASN A 123 6.37 -9.72 -4.23
N TRP A 124 5.18 -9.16 -3.97
CA TRP A 124 4.19 -9.75 -3.09
C TRP A 124 3.75 -11.14 -3.56
N GLN A 125 3.47 -11.31 -4.85
CA GLN A 125 3.14 -12.62 -5.41
C GLN A 125 4.30 -13.62 -5.25
N ALA A 126 5.55 -13.19 -5.44
CA ALA A 126 6.71 -14.04 -5.22
C ALA A 126 6.85 -14.48 -3.74
N ILE A 127 6.53 -13.61 -2.79
CA ILE A 127 6.48 -13.94 -1.35
C ILE A 127 5.37 -14.95 -1.06
N LEU A 128 4.22 -14.84 -1.72
CA LEU A 128 3.12 -15.79 -1.56
C LEU A 128 3.48 -17.18 -2.11
N ASP A 129 4.26 -17.24 -3.19
CA ASP A 129 4.72 -18.49 -3.79
C ASP A 129 5.85 -19.14 -2.98
N ASN A 130 6.74 -18.33 -2.38
CA ASN A 130 7.82 -18.77 -1.50
C ASN A 130 7.83 -17.94 -0.20
N PRO A 131 7.08 -18.37 0.84
CA PRO A 131 6.90 -17.61 2.07
C PRO A 131 8.22 -17.27 2.76
N GLY A 132 8.36 -16.00 3.14
CA GLY A 132 9.51 -15.46 3.85
C GLY A 132 9.11 -14.31 4.79
N PRO A 133 10.07 -13.78 5.57
CA PRO A 133 9.81 -12.65 6.46
C PRO A 133 9.46 -11.40 5.64
N VAL A 134 8.43 -10.68 6.06
CA VAL A 134 7.99 -9.41 5.46
C VAL A 134 8.16 -8.30 6.48
N VAL A 135 8.79 -7.20 6.06
CA VAL A 135 8.94 -6.00 6.87
C VAL A 135 8.24 -4.85 6.14
N VAL A 136 7.26 -4.26 6.80
CA VAL A 136 6.53 -3.07 6.32
C VAL A 136 6.78 -1.95 7.33
N GLY A 137 7.09 -0.76 6.83
CA GLY A 137 7.38 0.37 7.69
C GLY A 137 7.57 1.66 6.90
N SER A 138 7.83 2.73 7.63
CA SER A 138 8.12 4.04 7.06
C SER A 138 9.53 4.44 7.45
N ALA A 139 10.28 4.99 6.50
CA ALA A 139 11.65 5.48 6.75
C ALA A 139 11.67 6.67 7.73
N GLN A 140 12.85 7.04 8.22
CA GLN A 140 13.00 8.27 9.01
C GLN A 140 12.56 9.51 8.22
N MET A 141 12.09 10.55 8.92
CA MET A 141 11.69 11.84 8.34
C MET A 141 10.52 11.82 7.35
N VAL A 142 9.84 10.68 7.17
CA VAL A 142 8.60 10.62 6.39
C VAL A 142 7.47 11.39 7.08
N SER A 143 6.57 11.96 6.28
CA SER A 143 5.39 12.69 6.75
C SER A 143 4.09 11.91 6.63
N CYS A 144 4.09 10.79 5.88
CA CYS A 144 2.90 10.04 5.51
C CYS A 144 2.99 8.57 5.97
N PHE A 145 2.60 8.31 7.22
CA PHE A 145 2.71 6.99 7.86
C PHE A 145 1.52 6.05 7.60
N GLY A 146 0.32 6.62 7.37
CA GLY A 146 -0.92 5.86 7.18
C GLY A 146 -0.81 4.70 6.17
N PRO A 147 -0.26 4.95 4.97
CA PRO A 147 -0.07 3.93 3.94
C PRO A 147 0.67 2.67 4.38
N SER A 148 1.71 2.84 5.20
CA SER A 148 2.51 1.71 5.69
C SER A 148 1.70 0.82 6.62
N TYR A 149 0.85 1.42 7.46
CA TYR A 149 -0.06 0.66 8.33
C TYR A 149 -1.19 0.00 7.52
N GLU A 150 -1.75 0.72 6.56
CA GLU A 150 -2.78 0.18 5.67
C GLU A 150 -2.27 -1.04 4.91
N LEU A 151 -1.08 -0.95 4.30
CA LEU A 151 -0.46 -2.07 3.61
C LEU A 151 -0.20 -3.26 4.52
N ALA A 152 0.27 -3.02 5.76
CA ALA A 152 0.49 -4.09 6.72
C ALA A 152 -0.82 -4.82 7.08
N PHE A 153 -1.91 -4.08 7.29
CA PHE A 153 -3.22 -4.68 7.57
C PHE A 153 -3.82 -5.40 6.35
N GLU A 154 -3.64 -4.87 5.14
CA GLU A 154 -4.10 -5.55 3.93
C GLU A 154 -3.32 -6.85 3.69
N MET A 155 -2.00 -6.86 3.91
CA MET A 155 -1.18 -8.09 3.84
C MET A 155 -1.64 -9.14 4.85
N ASP A 156 -1.91 -8.75 6.11
CA ASP A 156 -2.41 -9.67 7.13
C ASP A 156 -3.80 -10.23 6.78
N ALA A 157 -4.70 -9.38 6.28
CA ALA A 157 -6.03 -9.80 5.84
C ALA A 157 -5.98 -10.80 4.67
N GLU A 158 -5.11 -10.55 3.68
CA GLU A 158 -4.87 -11.42 2.52
C GLU A 158 -4.35 -12.80 2.96
N LEU A 159 -3.34 -12.84 3.84
CA LEU A 159 -2.79 -14.09 4.37
C LEU A 159 -3.82 -14.86 5.22
N SER A 160 -4.57 -14.16 6.07
CA SER A 160 -5.63 -14.74 6.89
C SER A 160 -6.74 -15.36 6.04
N ALA A 161 -7.18 -14.68 4.99
CA ALA A 161 -8.19 -15.19 4.07
C ALA A 161 -7.74 -16.45 3.32
N ARG A 162 -6.46 -16.48 2.89
CA ARG A 162 -5.86 -17.65 2.23
C ARG A 162 -5.74 -18.83 3.19
N ALA A 163 -5.30 -18.61 4.43
CA ALA A 163 -5.23 -19.64 5.45
C ALA A 163 -6.61 -20.23 5.78
N ALA A 164 -7.63 -19.38 5.90
CA ALA A 164 -9.01 -19.83 6.11
C ALA A 164 -9.53 -20.69 4.94
N THR A 165 -9.20 -20.30 3.70
CA THR A 165 -9.54 -21.06 2.48
C THR A 165 -8.86 -22.41 2.45
N ALA A 166 -7.56 -22.45 2.74
CA ALA A 166 -6.78 -23.68 2.81
C ALA A 166 -7.32 -24.63 3.89
N LYS A 167 -7.72 -24.11 5.06
CA LYS A 167 -8.36 -24.91 6.11
C LYS A 167 -9.70 -25.51 5.68
N LYS A 168 -10.50 -24.77 4.91
CA LYS A 168 -11.78 -25.23 4.34
C LYS A 168 -11.57 -26.30 3.25
N GLN A 169 -10.54 -26.15 2.41
CA GLN A 169 -10.18 -27.11 1.35
C GLN A 169 -9.57 -28.40 1.91
N ASN A 170 -8.73 -28.31 2.94
CA ASN A 170 -8.12 -29.47 3.61
C ASN A 170 -9.10 -30.21 4.55
N GLY A 171 -10.39 -29.90 4.50
CA GLY A 171 -11.43 -30.64 5.24
C GLY A 171 -11.36 -30.47 6.76
N LEU A 172 -10.58 -29.53 7.29
CA LEU A 172 -10.56 -29.18 8.71
C LEU A 172 -11.81 -28.35 9.05
N ARG A 173 -12.96 -29.02 8.99
CA ARG A 173 -14.19 -28.59 9.67
C ARG A 173 -13.90 -28.68 11.17
N HIS A 174 -13.62 -27.55 11.78
CA HIS A 174 -13.84 -27.46 13.21
C HIS A 174 -15.36 -27.57 13.38
N SER A 175 -15.85 -28.68 13.93
CA SER A 175 -17.13 -28.61 14.63
C SER A 175 -16.95 -27.56 15.72
N PRO A 176 -17.71 -26.45 15.71
CA PRO A 176 -17.81 -25.66 16.92
C PRO A 176 -18.30 -26.62 18.02
N PRO A 177 -17.70 -26.65 19.22
CA PRO A 177 -18.34 -27.34 20.32
C PRO A 177 -19.72 -26.72 20.47
N SER A 178 -20.76 -27.54 20.33
CA SER A 178 -22.12 -27.10 20.62
C SER A 178 -22.14 -26.55 22.05
N PRO A 179 -22.83 -25.42 22.29
CA PRO A 179 -22.93 -24.89 23.65
C PRO A 179 -23.70 -25.92 24.47
N GLN A 180 -23.00 -26.69 25.29
CA GLN A 180 -23.63 -27.49 26.33
C GLN A 180 -23.94 -26.55 27.50
N PRO A 181 -25.22 -26.41 27.89
CA PRO A 181 -25.56 -25.61 29.05
C PRO A 181 -25.19 -26.38 30.32
N GLY A 182 -24.19 -25.88 31.06
CA GLY A 182 -24.06 -26.11 32.50
C GLY A 182 -22.91 -27.02 32.95
N GLY A 183 -21.97 -26.44 33.71
CA GLY A 183 -21.05 -27.17 34.61
C GLY A 183 -19.66 -26.51 34.72
N PRO A 184 -19.12 -26.30 35.94
CA PRO A 184 -17.97 -25.42 36.16
C PRO A 184 -16.65 -26.07 35.72
N ALA A 185 -15.74 -25.19 35.29
CA ALA A 185 -14.41 -25.50 34.79
C ALA A 185 -13.54 -26.29 35.80
N VAL A 186 -12.89 -27.36 35.33
CA VAL A 186 -11.60 -27.82 35.86
C VAL A 186 -10.70 -28.21 34.69
N SER A 187 -9.52 -27.62 34.70
CA SER A 187 -8.38 -27.82 33.80
C SER A 187 -7.85 -29.26 33.78
N SER A 188 -7.37 -29.73 32.62
CA SER A 188 -6.02 -30.30 32.51
C SER A 188 -5.65 -30.62 31.05
N ALA A 189 -4.45 -30.18 30.67
CA ALA A 189 -3.76 -30.52 29.43
C ALA A 189 -3.30 -32.01 29.42
N PRO A 190 -2.98 -32.59 28.24
CA PRO A 190 -2.74 -34.02 28.10
C PRO A 190 -1.28 -34.40 28.41
N GLY A 191 -1.10 -35.40 29.27
CA GLY A 191 0.18 -36.10 29.48
C GLY A 191 0.15 -37.52 28.89
N PRO A 192 1.29 -38.07 28.44
CA PRO A 192 1.34 -39.18 27.50
C PRO A 192 0.96 -40.53 28.13
N ARG A 193 0.29 -41.36 27.33
CA ARG A 193 0.07 -42.78 27.63
C ARG A 193 1.42 -43.48 27.75
N SER A 194 1.81 -43.85 28.96
CA SER A 194 2.78 -44.93 29.20
C SER A 194 2.14 -45.98 30.10
N ALA A 195 1.89 -47.15 29.52
CA ALA A 195 1.50 -48.35 30.23
C ALA A 195 2.61 -48.75 31.21
N ARG A 196 2.32 -48.79 32.52
CA ARG A 196 3.02 -49.65 33.46
C ARG A 196 2.09 -50.03 34.61
N ARG A 197 1.52 -51.23 34.48
CA ARG A 197 0.95 -52.02 35.56
C ARG A 197 2.05 -52.25 36.62
N ARG A 198 1.87 -51.79 37.85
CA ARG A 198 2.59 -52.34 39.02
C ARG A 198 1.67 -52.38 40.24
N ASN A 199 1.18 -53.60 40.51
CA ASN A 199 0.80 -54.03 41.84
C ASN A 199 1.99 -53.82 42.79
N ARG A 200 1.75 -53.23 43.96
CA ARG A 200 2.62 -53.40 45.12
C ARG A 200 1.75 -53.48 46.38
N PRO A 201 1.84 -54.55 47.19
CA PRO A 201 1.11 -54.63 48.44
C PRO A 201 1.83 -53.88 49.56
N ALA A 202 1.05 -53.53 50.59
CA ALA A 202 1.43 -52.82 51.79
C ALA A 202 2.38 -53.63 52.69
N GLN A 203 3.41 -52.97 53.24
CA GLN A 203 4.12 -53.34 54.49
C GLN A 203 4.63 -52.02 55.12
N ARG A 204 4.05 -51.55 56.24
CA ARG A 204 4.25 -51.86 57.67
C ARG A 204 5.35 -50.99 58.32
N PHE A 205 4.96 -50.48 59.48
CA PHE A 205 5.53 -49.50 60.41
C PHE A 205 6.94 -49.77 60.97
N SER A 206 7.66 -48.66 61.25
CA SER A 206 8.49 -48.26 62.41
C SER A 206 9.59 -49.21 62.93
N PRO A 207 10.65 -48.71 63.61
CA PRO A 207 10.64 -47.76 64.74
C PRO A 207 10.66 -46.28 64.36
#